data_AF-A0A2N2PPJ6-F1
#
_entry.id   AF-A0A2N2PPJ6-F1
#
_cell.length_a   1.000
_cell.length_b   1.000
_cell.length_c   1.000
_cell.angle_alpha   90.00
_cell.angle_beta   90.00
_cell.angle_gamma   90.00
#
_symmetry.space_group_name_H-M   'P 1'
#
loop_
_entity.id
_entity.type
_entity.pdbx_description
1 polymer ?
#
loop_
_entity_poly.entity_id
_entity_poly.type
_entity_poly.pdbx_seq_one_letter_code
_entity_poly.pdbx_strand_id
1 'polypeptide(L)'
;MENLVPHFIELIRRAATDLPADVEAALRRARAQEEAGSAAQGTLDAILENVQMSRERSTPICQDTGAPIFYIYYPTGWSTLTLKRQMREAVASAT
;
A
#
# COMPACT_ATOMS: atom_id res chain seq x y z
N MET A 1 15.62 -15.26 -16.79
CA MET A 1 15.15 -14.06 -16.07
C MET A 1 15.02 -14.42 -14.61
N GLU A 2 15.43 -13.54 -13.72
CA GLU A 2 15.40 -13.75 -12.27
C GLU A 2 13.96 -13.98 -11.75
N ASN A 3 13.85 -14.60 -10.56
CA ASN A 3 12.59 -14.73 -9.86
C ASN A 3 12.30 -13.45 -9.05
N LEU A 4 11.34 -12.66 -9.52
CA LEU A 4 10.90 -11.41 -8.90
C LEU A 4 9.63 -11.57 -8.07
N VAL A 5 9.04 -12.77 -8.00
CA VAL A 5 7.81 -13.03 -7.24
C VAL A 5 7.90 -12.53 -5.79
N PRO A 6 8.99 -12.79 -5.01
CA PRO A 6 9.09 -12.27 -3.65
C PRO A 6 9.08 -10.74 -3.57
N HIS A 7 9.62 -10.07 -4.59
CA HIS A 7 9.70 -8.61 -4.64
C HIS A 7 8.34 -8.01 -4.96
N PHE A 8 7.57 -8.64 -5.86
CA PHE A 8 6.20 -8.24 -6.15
C PHE A 8 5.26 -8.49 -4.96
N ILE A 9 5.43 -9.60 -4.23
CA ILE A 9 4.69 -9.85 -2.98
C ILE A 9 4.94 -8.72 -1.98
N GLU A 10 6.20 -8.34 -1.78
CA GLU A 10 6.53 -7.26 -0.85
C GLU A 10 5.98 -5.90 -1.31
N LEU A 11 5.97 -5.62 -2.63
CA LEU A 11 5.32 -4.42 -3.16
C LEU A 11 3.81 -4.41 -2.89
N ILE A 12 3.12 -5.54 -3.08
CA ILE A 12 1.68 -5.65 -2.80
C ILE A 12 1.40 -5.47 -1.31
N ARG A 13 2.18 -6.14 -0.45
CA ARG A 13 2.08 -6.01 1.01
C ARG A 13 2.21 -4.54 1.42
N ARG A 14 3.30 -3.87 1.00
CA ARG A 14 3.53 -2.46 1.34
C ARG A 14 2.44 -1.53 0.82
N ALA A 15 1.93 -1.77 -0.39
CA ALA A 15 0.84 -0.97 -0.95
C ALA A 15 -0.49 -1.15 -0.19
N ALA A 16 -0.72 -2.31 0.42
CA ALA A 16 -1.94 -2.60 1.16
C ALA A 16 -1.86 -2.29 2.66
N THR A 17 -0.65 -2.22 3.24
CA THR A 17 -0.45 -2.11 4.70
C THR A 17 0.19 -0.80 5.16
N ASP A 18 0.45 0.14 4.26
CA ASP A 18 1.14 1.38 4.63
C ASP A 18 0.78 2.56 3.73
N LEU A 19 0.96 3.77 4.26
CA LEU A 19 0.87 5.01 3.50
C LEU A 19 2.26 5.63 3.28
N PRO A 20 2.48 6.26 2.12
CA PRO A 20 3.64 7.12 1.90
C PRO A 20 3.74 8.24 2.96
N ALA A 21 4.97 8.60 3.33
CA ALA A 21 5.23 9.57 4.39
C ALA A 21 4.63 10.97 4.13
N ASP A 22 4.55 11.38 2.86
CA ASP A 22 3.95 12.65 2.44
C ASP A 22 2.42 12.65 2.62
N VAL A 23 1.76 11.53 2.34
CA VAL A 23 0.31 11.34 2.58
C VAL A 23 0.03 11.35 4.08
N GLU A 24 0.81 10.60 4.87
CA GLU A 24 0.66 10.57 6.33
C GLU A 24 0.93 11.96 6.97
N ALA A 25 1.91 12.70 6.45
CA ALA A 25 2.17 14.07 6.87
C ALA A 25 1.02 15.02 6.51
N ALA A 26 0.38 14.83 5.36
CA ALA A 26 -0.79 15.61 4.97
C ALA A 26 -1.99 15.35 5.91
N LEU A 27 -2.24 14.08 6.27
CA LEU A 27 -3.27 13.71 7.25
C LEU A 27 -3.03 14.35 8.61
N ARG A 28 -1.78 14.33 9.10
CA ARG A 28 -1.42 15.01 10.36
C ARG A 28 -1.63 16.52 10.31
N ARG A 29 -1.28 17.17 9.20
CA ARG A 29 -1.52 18.61 9.02
C ARG A 29 -3.01 18.93 9.01
N ALA A 30 -3.81 18.14 8.28
CA ALA A 30 -5.27 18.30 8.28
C ALA A 30 -5.82 18.15 9.70
N ARG A 31 -5.41 17.10 10.43
CA ARG A 31 -5.83 16.84 11.81
C ARG A 31 -5.53 17.99 12.76
N ALA A 32 -4.40 18.68 12.57
CA ALA A 32 -3.99 19.82 13.39
C ALA A 32 -4.77 21.11 13.07
N GLN A 33 -5.46 21.17 11.93
CA GLN A 33 -6.28 22.32 11.52
C GLN A 33 -7.75 22.19 11.92
N GLU A 34 -8.20 21.00 12.30
CA GLU A 34 -9.57 20.76 12.74
C GLU A 34 -9.87 21.40 14.10
N GLU A 35 -11.14 21.77 14.30
CA GLU A 35 -11.62 22.25 15.60
C GLU A 35 -11.48 21.14 16.66
N ALA A 36 -11.00 21.53 17.85
CA ALA A 36 -10.74 20.59 18.93
C ALA A 36 -12.03 19.90 19.40
N GLY A 37 -12.01 18.57 19.47
CA GLY A 37 -13.15 17.74 19.83
C GLY A 37 -14.19 17.56 18.72
N SER A 38 -13.93 18.07 17.51
CA SER A 38 -14.83 17.89 16.37
C SER A 38 -14.83 16.44 15.87
N ALA A 39 -15.93 16.05 15.21
CA ALA A 39 -16.02 14.76 14.54
C ALA A 39 -14.95 14.59 13.44
N ALA A 40 -14.55 15.69 12.79
CA ALA A 40 -13.49 15.69 11.78
C ALA A 40 -12.12 15.35 12.40
N GLN A 41 -11.77 15.97 13.53
CA GLN A 41 -10.56 15.63 14.28
C GLN A 41 -10.56 14.14 14.67
N GLY A 42 -11.66 13.66 15.26
CA GLY A 42 -11.78 12.25 15.68
C GLY A 42 -11.67 11.27 14.52
N THR A 43 -12.19 11.62 13.35
CA THR A 43 -12.06 10.79 12.13
C THR A 43 -10.61 10.69 11.68
N LEU A 44 -9.89 11.82 11.64
CA LEU A 44 -8.48 11.82 11.26
C LEU A 44 -7.60 11.10 12.29
N ASP A 45 -7.94 11.18 13.57
CA ASP A 45 -7.28 10.41 14.63
C ASP A 45 -7.45 8.90 14.40
N ALA A 46 -8.66 8.44 14.12
CA ALA A 46 -8.91 7.03 13.81
C ALA A 46 -8.17 6.55 12.56
N ILE A 47 -8.10 7.38 11.51
CA ILE A 47 -7.33 7.07 10.29
C ILE A 47 -5.84 6.91 10.62
N LEU A 48 -5.26 7.85 11.37
CA LEU A 48 -3.84 7.84 11.74
C LEU A 48 -3.50 6.65 12.65
N GLU A 49 -4.37 6.31 13.60
CA GLU A 49 -4.23 5.12 14.44
C GLU A 49 -4.25 3.84 13.60
N ASN A 50 -5.20 3.74 12.65
CA ASN A 50 -5.29 2.60 11.75
C ASN A 50 -4.05 2.46 10.85
N VAL A 51 -3.49 3.57 10.33
CA VAL A 51 -2.21 3.56 9.58
C VAL A 51 -1.10 2.95 10.42
N GLN A 52 -0.96 3.39 11.68
CA GLN A 52 0.06 2.87 12.58
C GLN A 52 -0.12 1.36 12.84
N MET A 53 -1.33 0.94 13.21
CA MET A 53 -1.63 -0.47 13.46
C MET A 53 -1.38 -1.35 12.22
N SER A 54 -1.80 -0.89 11.05
CA SER A 54 -1.63 -1.57 9.77
C SER A 54 -0.16 -1.80 9.44
N ARG A 55 0.68 -0.76 9.61
CA ARG A 55 2.13 -0.84 9.41
C ARG A 55 2.79 -1.82 10.37
N GLU A 56 2.49 -1.72 11.67
CA GLU A 56 3.09 -2.55 12.72
C GLU A 56 2.73 -4.04 12.58
N ARG A 57 1.48 -4.33 12.22
CA ARG A 57 0.94 -5.69 12.15
C ARG A 57 1.06 -6.31 10.75
N SER A 58 1.45 -5.53 9.75
CA SER A 58 1.40 -5.93 8.34
C SER A 58 0.02 -6.44 7.92
N THR A 59 -1.04 -5.80 8.42
CA THR A 59 -2.44 -6.11 8.09
C THR A 59 -2.99 -5.06 7.14
N PRO A 60 -3.92 -5.40 6.22
CA PRO A 60 -4.51 -4.43 5.29
C PRO A 60 -5.05 -3.18 6.01
N ILE A 61 -4.72 -2.00 5.49
CA ILE A 61 -5.20 -0.72 6.01
C ILE A 61 -6.71 -0.53 5.78
N CYS A 62 -7.25 -1.20 4.77
CA CYS A 62 -8.66 -1.21 4.42
C CYS A 62 -9.12 -2.65 4.17
N GLN A 63 -10.41 -2.94 4.40
CA GLN A 63 -11.02 -4.22 4.06
C GLN A 63 -10.99 -4.48 2.55
N ASP A 64 -11.23 -3.44 1.75
CA ASP A 64 -11.06 -3.48 0.31
C ASP A 64 -9.61 -3.14 -0.04
N THR A 65 -8.83 -4.15 -0.42
CA THR A 65 -7.42 -4.02 -0.83
C THR A 65 -7.27 -3.52 -2.28
N GLY A 66 -8.38 -3.37 -2.99
CA GLY A 66 -8.42 -2.85 -4.35
C GLY A 66 -7.89 -3.82 -5.42
N ALA A 67 -7.76 -3.30 -6.65
CA ALA A 67 -7.22 -4.04 -7.80
C ALA A 67 -5.75 -3.67 -8.05
N PRO A 68 -4.81 -4.63 -8.05
CA PRO A 68 -3.41 -4.34 -8.35
C PRO A 68 -3.20 -3.84 -9.79
N ILE A 69 -2.64 -2.64 -9.94
CA ILE A 69 -2.26 -2.06 -11.24
C ILE A 69 -0.74 -1.92 -11.29
N PHE A 70 -0.10 -2.59 -12.24
CA PHE A 70 1.36 -2.58 -12.41
C PHE A 70 1.77 -1.70 -13.59
N TYR A 71 2.62 -0.71 -13.32
CA TYR A 71 3.35 0.06 -14.33
C TYR A 71 4.80 -0.41 -14.34
N ILE A 72 5.27 -0.96 -15.45
CA ILE A 72 6.56 -1.65 -15.50
C ILE A 72 7.51 -0.98 -16.49
N TYR A 73 8.70 -0.65 -16.00
CA TYR A 73 9.85 -0.28 -16.81
C TYR A 73 10.83 -1.44 -16.72
N TYR A 74 11.25 -1.97 -17.86
CA TYR A 74 12.05 -3.18 -17.91
C TYR A 74 13.16 -3.04 -18.96
N PRO A 75 14.33 -3.69 -18.75
CA PRO A 75 15.44 -3.60 -19.67
C PRO A 75 15.17 -4.40 -20.95
N THR A 76 15.91 -4.07 -22.02
CA THR A 76 15.87 -4.81 -23.28
C THR A 76 16.19 -6.29 -23.06
N GLY A 77 15.49 -7.17 -23.77
CA GLY A 77 15.66 -8.62 -23.69
C GLY A 77 14.81 -9.32 -22.61
N TRP A 78 14.08 -8.58 -21.78
CA TRP A 78 13.16 -9.17 -20.82
C TRP A 78 11.80 -9.49 -21.44
N SER A 79 11.24 -10.64 -21.06
CA SER A 79 9.93 -11.10 -21.54
C SER A 79 8.80 -10.51 -20.69
N THR A 80 8.00 -9.64 -21.31
CA THR A 80 6.78 -9.08 -20.67
C THR A 80 5.76 -10.15 -20.30
N LEU A 81 5.68 -11.26 -21.06
CA LEU A 81 4.84 -12.40 -20.72
C LEU A 81 5.30 -13.10 -19.44
N THR A 82 6.62 -13.23 -19.24
CA THR A 82 7.15 -13.82 -18.02
C THR A 82 6.99 -12.88 -16.83
N LEU A 83 7.21 -11.57 -16.99
CA LEU A 83 6.95 -10.58 -15.95
C LEU A 83 5.48 -10.62 -15.50
N LYS A 84 4.55 -10.61 -16.47
CA LYS A 84 3.11 -10.71 -16.22
C LYS A 84 2.73 -11.99 -15.47
N ARG A 85 3.37 -13.11 -15.77
CA ARG A 85 3.16 -14.37 -15.04
C ARG A 85 3.61 -14.26 -13.59
N GLN A 86 4.82 -13.77 -13.35
CA GLN A 86 5.34 -13.58 -11.99
C GLN A 86 4.50 -12.58 -11.17
N MET A 87 4.02 -11.50 -11.77
CA MET A 87 3.11 -10.54 -11.09
C MET A 87 1.79 -11.19 -10.70
N ARG A 88 1.20 -12.01 -11.58
CA ARG A 88 -0.04 -12.74 -11.27
C ARG A 88 0.14 -13.76 -10.16
N GLU A 89 1.26 -14.49 -10.19
CA GLU A 89 1.64 -15.43 -9.12
C GLU A 89 1.81 -14.70 -7.78
N ALA A 90 2.47 -13.55 -7.79
CA ALA A 90 2.63 -12.72 -6.60
C ALA A 90 1.29 -12.20 -6.06
N VAL A 91 0.39 -11.73 -6.94
CA VAL A 91 -0.97 -11.31 -6.55
C VAL A 91 -1.70 -12.48 -5.89
N ALA A 92 -1.78 -13.64 -6.54
CA ALA A 92 -2.45 -14.82 -6.00
C ALA A 92 -1.84 -15.36 -4.69
N SER A 93 -0.57 -15.05 -4.42
CA SER A 93 0.11 -15.46 -3.18
C SER A 93 -0.07 -14.45 -2.04
N ALA A 94 -0.28 -13.17 -2.38
CA ALA A 94 -0.39 -12.08 -1.41
C ALA A 94 -1.84 -11.79 -1.00
N THR A 95 -2.83 -12.28 -1.74
CA THR A 95 -4.27 -12.07 -1.53
C THR A 95 -5.00 -13.40 -1.40
#